data_AF-A0A7C5U218-F1
#
_entry.id   AF-A0A7C5U218-F1
#
_cell.length_a   1.000
_cell.length_b   1.000
_cell.length_c   1.000
_cell.angle_alpha   90.00
_cell.angle_beta   90.00
_cell.angle_gamma   90.00
#
_symmetry.space_group_name_H-M   'P 1'
#
loop_
_entity.id
_entity.type
_entity.pdbx_description
1 polymer ?
#
loop_
_entity_poly.entity_id
_entity_poly.type
_entity_poly.pdbx_seq_one_letter_code
_entity_poly.pdbx_strand_id
1 'polypeptide(L)'
;MNEKRRTVLTLLVTILILIISSAIFTMYEKSIISSVTIVFQRNVESLANVLSVSFFQRSEMHDAFLKGDYRIIDEWFDEIIKNFPQIEKIEIIDEQIKGTDLFEIFSNETTIFMKFCICDSKGENCIPNKSVLVTVSAQKMLDDLLIRNIKISKSGLDFVYNLKYTFKSTVIDFSIFIGSLAIGLILVILYLLLTEIQTRRTESTEKLALEAIADLTQSLLKGVLEPTYQLLLQKAVQIIPGAQAGSVL
;
A
#
# COMPACT_ATOMS: atom_id res chain seq x y z
N MET A 1 17.46 27.49 25.70
CA MET A 1 16.28 27.48 24.79
C MET A 1 15.01 27.47 25.64
N ASN A 2 14.09 28.44 25.48
CA ASN A 2 12.90 28.59 26.33
C ASN A 2 12.03 27.31 26.33
N GLU A 3 11.58 26.89 27.52
CA GLU A 3 10.79 25.67 27.73
C GLU A 3 9.52 25.62 26.84
N LYS A 4 8.80 26.74 26.73
CA LYS A 4 7.67 26.91 25.79
C LYS A 4 8.03 26.64 24.33
N ARG A 5 9.24 27.00 23.89
CA ARG A 5 9.71 26.82 22.52
C ARG A 5 10.04 25.35 22.23
N ARG A 6 10.52 24.59 23.23
CA ARG A 6 10.68 23.12 23.12
C ARG A 6 9.34 22.42 22.95
N THR A 7 8.35 22.75 23.78
CA THR A 7 7.02 22.10 23.75
C THR A 7 6.30 22.32 22.41
N VAL A 8 6.36 23.54 21.87
CA VAL A 8 5.77 23.85 20.56
C VAL A 8 6.47 23.07 19.43
N LEU A 9 7.81 22.97 19.47
CA LEU A 9 8.56 22.23 18.47
C LEU A 9 8.22 20.73 18.50
N THR A 10 8.17 20.12 19.70
CA THR A 10 7.82 18.70 19.84
C THR A 10 6.41 18.40 19.36
N LEU A 11 5.46 19.30 19.61
CA LEU A 11 4.08 19.16 19.15
C LEU A 11 3.99 19.23 17.61
N LEU A 12 4.69 20.20 16.99
CA LEU A 12 4.76 20.30 15.53
C LEU A 12 5.38 19.05 14.89
N VAL A 13 6.47 18.54 15.46
CA VAL A 13 7.12 17.31 14.97
C VAL A 13 6.21 16.10 15.11
N THR A 14 5.47 15.99 16.22
CA THR A 14 4.51 14.89 16.43
C THR A 14 3.37 14.94 15.40
N ILE A 15 2.82 16.13 15.14
CA ILE A 15 1.81 16.33 14.09
C ILE A 15 2.37 15.95 12.72
N LEU A 16 3.61 16.33 12.41
CA LEU A 16 4.26 15.98 11.16
C LEU A 16 4.42 14.47 10.99
N ILE A 17 4.81 13.74 12.05
CA ILE A 17 4.92 12.27 12.03
C ILE A 17 3.55 11.64 11.78
N LEU A 18 2.48 12.14 12.40
CA LEU A 18 1.12 11.63 12.17
C LEU A 18 0.70 11.84 10.71
N ILE A 19 0.97 13.01 10.13
CA ILE A 19 0.67 13.31 8.72
C ILE A 19 1.44 12.36 7.79
N ILE A 20 2.74 12.18 8.02
CA ILE A 20 3.57 11.29 7.21
C ILE A 20 3.10 9.83 7.33
N SER A 21 2.82 9.37 8.55
CA SER A 21 2.33 8.01 8.81
C SER A 21 0.99 7.75 8.10
N SER A 22 0.08 8.71 8.16
CA SER A 22 -1.19 8.65 7.43
C SER A 22 -0.99 8.66 5.91
N ALA A 23 -0.04 9.45 5.40
CA ALA A 23 0.27 9.48 3.97
C ALA A 23 0.85 8.15 3.48
N ILE A 24 1.76 7.53 4.25
CA ILE A 24 2.32 6.21 3.95
C ILE A 24 1.20 5.16 3.93
N PHE A 25 0.32 5.18 4.93
CA PHE A 25 -0.80 4.24 5.00
C PHE A 25 -1.74 4.36 3.79
N THR A 26 -2.13 5.58 3.41
CA THR A 26 -2.98 5.80 2.23
C THR A 26 -2.28 5.43 0.91
N MET A 27 -0.96 5.64 0.81
CA MET A 27 -0.18 5.22 -0.35
C MET A 27 -0.12 3.69 -0.47
N TYR A 28 0.03 2.99 0.67
CA TYR A 28 -0.01 1.54 0.72
C TYR A 28 -1.36 0.98 0.26
N GLU A 29 -2.47 1.53 0.78
CA GLU A 29 -3.83 1.15 0.35
C GLU A 29 -4.01 1.31 -1.17
N LYS A 30 -3.60 2.45 -1.73
CA LYS A 30 -3.66 2.68 -3.19
C LYS A 30 -2.84 1.67 -3.99
N SER A 31 -1.64 1.34 -3.52
CA SER A 31 -0.75 0.38 -4.18
C SER A 31 -1.35 -1.03 -4.22
N ILE A 32 -1.96 -1.46 -3.12
CA ILE A 32 -2.68 -2.73 -3.05
C ILE A 32 -3.81 -2.75 -4.06
N ILE A 33 -4.65 -1.71 -4.07
CA ILE A 33 -5.84 -1.69 -4.93
C ILE A 33 -5.47 -1.70 -6.40
N SER A 34 -4.43 -0.97 -6.79
CA SER A 34 -3.94 -1.04 -8.17
C SER A 34 -3.56 -2.47 -8.58
N SER A 35 -2.87 -3.20 -7.70
CA SER A 35 -2.46 -4.59 -7.96
C SER A 35 -3.65 -5.53 -8.01
N VAL A 36 -4.56 -5.41 -7.05
CA VAL A 36 -5.78 -6.22 -6.94
C VAL A 36 -6.68 -6.00 -8.16
N THR A 37 -6.85 -4.76 -8.62
CA THR A 37 -7.61 -4.42 -9.82
C THR A 37 -7.08 -5.14 -11.05
N ILE A 38 -5.75 -5.12 -11.27
CA ILE A 38 -5.13 -5.77 -12.43
C ILE A 38 -5.33 -7.29 -12.38
N VAL A 39 -5.09 -7.90 -11.21
CA VAL A 39 -5.24 -9.36 -11.03
C VAL A 39 -6.69 -9.78 -11.21
N PHE A 40 -7.63 -9.04 -10.63
CA PHE A 40 -9.06 -9.32 -10.73
C PHE A 40 -9.55 -9.20 -12.18
N GLN A 41 -9.21 -8.10 -12.85
CA GLN A 41 -9.58 -7.89 -14.26
C GLN A 41 -9.07 -9.03 -15.15
N ARG A 42 -7.79 -9.39 -15.02
CA ARG A 42 -7.21 -10.50 -15.79
C ARG A 42 -7.89 -11.83 -15.49
N ASN A 43 -8.28 -12.07 -14.25
CA ASN A 43 -8.98 -13.31 -13.88
C ASN A 43 -10.39 -13.35 -14.48
N VAL A 44 -11.10 -12.22 -14.49
CA VAL A 44 -12.41 -12.04 -15.14
C VAL A 44 -12.33 -12.31 -16.64
N GLU A 45 -11.38 -11.67 -17.31
CA GLU A 45 -11.13 -11.88 -18.75
C GLU A 45 -10.69 -13.30 -19.05
N SER A 46 -9.84 -13.90 -18.20
CA SER A 46 -9.40 -15.29 -18.36
C SER A 46 -10.55 -16.27 -18.20
N LEU A 47 -11.44 -16.07 -17.21
CA LEU A 47 -12.62 -16.90 -17.02
C LEU A 47 -13.54 -16.80 -18.24
N ALA A 48 -13.81 -15.58 -18.72
CA ALA A 48 -14.64 -15.38 -19.90
C ALA A 48 -14.06 -16.07 -21.14
N ASN A 49 -12.76 -15.94 -21.37
CA ASN A 49 -12.09 -16.62 -22.49
C ASN A 49 -12.17 -18.15 -22.36
N VAL A 50 -11.91 -18.70 -21.17
CA VAL A 50 -12.01 -20.14 -20.92
C VAL A 50 -13.42 -20.65 -21.19
N LEU A 51 -14.44 -19.95 -20.68
CA LEU A 51 -15.84 -20.33 -20.90
C LEU A 51 -16.23 -20.24 -22.37
N SER A 52 -15.86 -19.15 -23.04
CA SER A 52 -16.14 -18.94 -24.46
C SER A 52 -15.55 -20.06 -25.32
N VAL A 53 -14.24 -20.31 -25.21
CA VAL A 53 -13.54 -21.29 -26.06
C VAL A 53 -13.88 -22.73 -25.68
N SER A 54 -13.93 -23.03 -24.37
CA SER A 54 -14.02 -24.42 -23.91
C SER A 54 -15.43 -24.97 -23.90
N PHE A 55 -16.46 -24.10 -23.87
CA PHE A 55 -17.86 -24.50 -23.78
C PHE A 55 -18.72 -23.89 -24.89
N PHE A 56 -18.73 -22.57 -25.04
CA PHE A 56 -19.70 -21.90 -25.93
C PHE A 56 -19.33 -21.87 -27.41
N GLN A 57 -18.08 -22.19 -27.75
CA GLN A 57 -17.61 -22.40 -29.12
C GLN A 57 -17.48 -23.88 -29.48
N ARG A 58 -17.89 -24.81 -28.61
CA ARG A 58 -17.86 -26.24 -28.95
C ARG A 58 -18.95 -26.59 -29.96
N SER A 59 -18.58 -27.37 -30.97
CA SER A 59 -19.52 -27.88 -31.97
C SER A 59 -20.67 -28.66 -31.33
N GLU A 60 -20.41 -29.44 -30.27
CA GLU A 60 -21.43 -30.20 -29.56
C GLU A 60 -22.45 -29.28 -28.87
N MET A 61 -21.98 -28.17 -28.28
CA MET A 61 -22.85 -27.19 -27.65
C MET A 61 -23.68 -26.46 -28.69
N HIS A 62 -23.04 -26.00 -29.76
CA HIS A 62 -23.70 -25.35 -30.88
C HIS A 62 -24.79 -26.24 -31.51
N ASP A 63 -24.47 -27.50 -31.78
CA ASP A 63 -25.42 -28.46 -32.34
C ASP A 63 -26.58 -28.77 -31.38
N ALA A 64 -26.33 -28.83 -30.07
CA ALA A 64 -27.37 -29.04 -29.06
C ALA A 64 -28.38 -27.88 -29.07
N PHE A 65 -27.91 -26.63 -29.16
CA PHE A 65 -28.81 -25.48 -29.27
C PHE A 65 -29.59 -25.47 -30.60
N LEU A 66 -28.99 -25.85 -31.73
CA LEU A 66 -29.70 -25.95 -33.01
C LEU A 66 -30.80 -27.02 -32.99
N LYS A 67 -30.55 -28.14 -32.30
CA LYS A 67 -31.50 -29.26 -32.17
C LYS A 67 -32.52 -29.06 -31.04
N GLY A 68 -32.32 -28.06 -30.17
CA GLY A 68 -33.13 -27.85 -28.97
C GLY A 68 -32.96 -28.96 -27.93
N ASP A 69 -31.79 -29.60 -27.86
CA ASP A 69 -31.48 -30.66 -26.88
C ASP A 69 -31.07 -30.03 -25.54
N TYR A 70 -32.07 -29.57 -24.79
CA TYR A 70 -31.87 -28.92 -23.49
C TYR A 70 -31.21 -29.84 -22.45
N ARG A 71 -31.35 -31.16 -22.56
CA ARG A 71 -30.71 -32.09 -21.62
C ARG A 71 -29.19 -32.00 -21.71
N ILE A 72 -28.64 -31.98 -22.94
CA ILE A 72 -27.20 -31.83 -23.15
C ILE A 72 -26.72 -30.46 -22.67
N ILE A 73 -27.49 -29.41 -22.98
CA ILE A 73 -27.17 -28.03 -22.56
C ILE A 73 -27.09 -27.93 -21.04
N ASP A 74 -28.08 -28.49 -20.34
CA ASP A 74 -28.14 -28.49 -18.87
C ASP A 74 -26.96 -29.29 -18.27
N GLU A 75 -26.60 -30.44 -18.85
CA GLU A 75 -25.42 -31.22 -18.43
C GLU A 75 -24.12 -30.40 -18.53
N TRP A 76 -23.94 -29.63 -19.60
CA TRP A 76 -22.79 -28.73 -19.75
C TRP A 76 -22.84 -27.56 -18.76
N PHE A 77 -24.00 -27.00 -18.49
CA PHE A 77 -24.15 -25.93 -17.50
C PHE A 77 -23.83 -26.42 -16.09
N ASP A 78 -24.28 -27.61 -15.72
CA ASP A 78 -23.95 -28.25 -14.46
C ASP A 78 -22.44 -28.52 -14.34
N GLU A 79 -21.78 -28.94 -15.42
CA GLU A 79 -20.33 -29.11 -15.46
C GLU A 79 -19.60 -27.77 -15.24
N ILE A 80 -20.05 -26.68 -15.89
CA ILE A 80 -19.47 -25.35 -15.71
C ILE A 80 -19.59 -24.91 -14.25
N ILE A 81 -20.79 -24.98 -13.67
CA ILE A 81 -21.02 -24.54 -12.27
C ILE A 81 -20.18 -25.37 -11.30
N LYS A 82 -20.03 -26.68 -11.55
CA LYS A 82 -19.20 -27.56 -10.72
C LYS A 82 -17.71 -27.21 -10.81
N ASN A 83 -17.21 -26.87 -11.98
CA ASN A 83 -15.79 -26.58 -12.21
C ASN A 83 -15.40 -25.15 -11.83
N PHE A 84 -16.36 -24.22 -11.77
CA PHE A 84 -16.14 -22.81 -11.46
C PHE A 84 -17.10 -22.35 -10.32
N PRO A 85 -16.74 -22.58 -9.04
CA PRO A 85 -17.61 -22.31 -7.89
C PRO A 85 -18.03 -20.84 -7.70
N GLN A 86 -17.32 -19.90 -8.33
CA GLN A 86 -17.67 -18.48 -8.36
C GLN A 86 -18.89 -18.17 -9.24
N ILE A 87 -19.25 -19.08 -10.16
CA ILE A 87 -20.43 -18.97 -11.02
C ILE A 87 -21.66 -19.36 -10.20
N GLU A 88 -22.65 -18.47 -10.16
CA GLU A 88 -23.87 -18.67 -9.37
C GLU A 88 -25.02 -19.20 -10.23
N LYS A 89 -25.07 -18.79 -11.50
CA LYS A 89 -26.16 -19.12 -12.39
C LYS A 89 -25.74 -19.01 -13.85
N ILE A 90 -26.34 -19.84 -14.69
CA ILE A 90 -26.23 -19.78 -16.15
C ILE A 90 -27.64 -19.79 -16.72
N GLU A 91 -27.94 -18.85 -17.63
CA GLU A 91 -29.26 -18.71 -18.24
C GLU A 91 -29.16 -18.51 -19.74
N ILE A 92 -30.12 -19.06 -20.48
CA ILE A 92 -30.29 -18.73 -21.90
C ILE A 92 -31.15 -17.48 -21.99
N ILE A 93 -30.70 -16.49 -22.74
CA ILE A 93 -31.42 -15.24 -22.98
C ILE A 93 -31.65 -15.04 -24.48
N ASP A 94 -32.84 -14.55 -24.83
CA ASP A 94 -33.21 -14.26 -26.22
C ASP A 94 -32.75 -12.83 -26.60
N GLU A 95 -31.45 -12.59 -26.45
CA GLU A 95 -30.78 -11.35 -26.82
C GLU A 95 -29.45 -11.71 -27.49
N GLN A 96 -29.03 -10.95 -28.49
CA GLN A 96 -27.73 -11.13 -29.14
C GLN A 96 -26.73 -10.07 -28.64
N ILE A 97 -25.46 -10.46 -28.52
CA ILE A 97 -24.37 -9.50 -28.27
C ILE A 97 -24.29 -8.53 -29.46
N LYS A 98 -24.16 -7.25 -29.16
CA LYS A 98 -24.00 -6.22 -30.19
C LYS A 98 -22.55 -6.19 -30.65
N GLY A 99 -22.33 -6.26 -31.96
CA GLY A 99 -21.00 -6.15 -32.56
C GLY A 99 -20.42 -7.48 -33.01
N THR A 100 -19.09 -7.56 -33.06
CA THR A 100 -18.33 -8.73 -33.53
C THR A 100 -17.75 -9.57 -32.41
N ASP A 101 -17.97 -9.16 -31.16
CA ASP A 101 -17.37 -9.82 -30.00
C ASP A 101 -18.12 -11.11 -29.64
N LEU A 102 -17.38 -12.15 -29.28
CA LEU A 102 -17.93 -13.45 -28.91
C LEU A 102 -18.51 -13.47 -27.49
N PHE A 103 -18.11 -12.51 -26.66
CA PHE A 103 -18.63 -12.33 -25.32
C PHE A 103 -18.59 -10.86 -24.91
N GLU A 104 -19.46 -10.50 -23.96
CA GLU A 104 -19.53 -9.18 -23.34
C GLU A 104 -19.45 -9.34 -21.82
N ILE A 105 -18.62 -8.53 -21.16
CA ILE A 105 -18.48 -8.52 -19.70
C ILE A 105 -19.02 -7.20 -19.18
N PHE A 106 -19.95 -7.27 -18.25
CA PHE A 106 -20.48 -6.12 -17.54
C PHE A 106 -20.71 -6.46 -16.08
N SER A 107 -21.03 -5.47 -15.26
CA SER A 107 -21.37 -5.71 -13.87
C SER A 107 -22.63 -4.96 -13.47
N ASN A 108 -23.29 -5.47 -12.44
CA ASN A 108 -24.34 -4.75 -11.73
C ASN A 108 -24.17 -4.97 -10.23
N GLU A 109 -24.11 -3.88 -9.48
CA GLU A 109 -23.88 -3.83 -8.04
C GLU A 109 -22.64 -4.62 -7.57
N THR A 110 -22.83 -5.90 -7.24
CA THR A 110 -21.81 -6.78 -6.65
C THR A 110 -21.51 -8.00 -7.52
N THR A 111 -22.09 -8.04 -8.72
CA THR A 111 -22.14 -9.24 -9.55
C THR A 111 -21.60 -8.92 -10.93
N ILE A 112 -20.81 -9.84 -11.47
CA ILE A 112 -20.30 -9.79 -12.83
C ILE A 112 -21.22 -10.64 -13.70
N PHE A 113 -21.57 -10.10 -14.85
CA PHE A 113 -22.33 -10.79 -15.87
C PHE A 113 -21.43 -10.96 -17.08
N MET A 114 -21.38 -12.19 -17.58
CA MET A 114 -20.70 -12.52 -18.81
C MET A 114 -21.74 -13.06 -19.79
N LYS A 115 -21.97 -12.33 -20.87
CA LYS A 115 -22.85 -12.75 -21.95
C LYS A 115 -21.99 -13.44 -23.02
N PHE A 116 -22.42 -14.57 -23.54
CA PHE A 116 -21.70 -15.34 -24.56
C PHE A 116 -22.58 -15.64 -25.76
N CYS A 117 -22.02 -15.47 -26.96
CA CYS A 117 -22.57 -16.07 -28.17
C CYS A 117 -22.29 -17.57 -28.16
N ILE A 118 -23.25 -18.37 -28.63
CA ILE A 118 -23.02 -19.80 -28.91
C ILE A 118 -22.64 -19.91 -30.37
N CYS A 119 -21.43 -20.36 -30.65
CA CYS A 119 -20.90 -20.42 -32.01
C CYS A 119 -20.29 -21.78 -32.33
N ASP A 120 -20.06 -22.05 -33.60
CA ASP A 120 -19.26 -23.19 -34.02
C ASP A 120 -17.79 -23.10 -33.53
N SER A 121 -17.04 -24.18 -33.72
CA SER A 121 -15.61 -24.28 -33.34
C SER A 121 -14.69 -23.21 -33.91
N LYS A 122 -15.16 -22.45 -34.91
CA LYS A 122 -14.39 -21.35 -35.53
C LYS A 122 -14.81 -19.98 -34.99
N GLY A 123 -15.90 -19.89 -34.23
CA GLY A 123 -16.48 -18.63 -33.78
C GLY A 123 -17.11 -17.82 -34.93
N GLU A 124 -17.37 -18.44 -36.08
CA GLU A 124 -17.84 -17.75 -37.30
C GLU A 124 -19.36 -17.82 -37.42
N ASN A 125 -19.95 -18.96 -37.06
CA ASN A 125 -21.39 -19.18 -37.15
C ASN A 125 -21.98 -19.24 -35.74
N CYS A 126 -22.64 -18.16 -35.33
CA CYS A 126 -23.29 -18.07 -34.03
C CYS A 126 -24.82 -18.17 -34.15
N ILE A 127 -25.45 -18.70 -33.12
CA ILE A 127 -26.90 -18.88 -33.09
C ILE A 127 -27.58 -17.52 -32.96
N PRO A 128 -28.47 -17.16 -33.91
CA PRO A 128 -29.06 -15.83 -33.92
C PRO A 128 -30.04 -15.66 -32.75
N ASN A 129 -30.09 -14.44 -32.20
CA ASN A 129 -31.02 -14.04 -31.13
C ASN A 129 -30.96 -14.89 -29.85
N LYS A 130 -29.90 -15.68 -29.64
CA LYS A 130 -29.70 -16.46 -28.42
C LYS A 130 -28.30 -16.22 -27.88
N SER A 131 -28.21 -15.93 -26.58
CA SER A 131 -26.95 -15.87 -25.85
C SER A 131 -27.08 -16.62 -24.53
N VAL A 132 -25.93 -16.93 -23.93
CA VAL A 132 -25.86 -17.44 -22.57
C VAL A 132 -25.40 -16.34 -21.64
N LEU A 133 -26.16 -16.08 -20.58
CA LEU A 133 -25.81 -15.17 -19.50
C LEU A 133 -25.27 -15.98 -18.32
N VAL A 134 -23.99 -15.78 -18.02
CA VAL A 134 -23.32 -16.35 -16.84
C VAL A 134 -23.24 -15.28 -15.76
N THR A 135 -23.80 -15.60 -14.60
CA THR A 135 -23.79 -14.74 -13.41
C THR A 135 -22.68 -15.20 -12.48
N VAL A 136 -21.73 -14.30 -12.20
CA VAL A 136 -20.53 -14.58 -11.41
C VAL A 136 -20.49 -13.67 -10.19
N SER A 137 -20.25 -14.27 -9.02
CA SER A 137 -20.08 -13.51 -7.78
C SER A 137 -18.71 -12.85 -7.76
N ALA A 138 -18.67 -11.51 -7.81
CA ALA A 138 -17.41 -10.77 -7.73
C ALA A 138 -16.68 -11.01 -6.39
N GLN A 139 -17.44 -11.21 -5.30
CA GLN A 139 -16.84 -11.51 -4.00
C GLN A 139 -16.20 -12.90 -3.96
N LYS A 140 -16.90 -13.96 -4.43
CA LYS A 140 -16.31 -15.32 -4.46
C LYS A 140 -15.06 -15.36 -5.33
N MET A 141 -15.07 -14.62 -6.44
CA MET A 141 -13.91 -14.50 -7.32
C MET A 141 -12.70 -13.86 -6.63
N LEU A 142 -12.90 -12.84 -5.78
CA LEU A 142 -11.82 -12.30 -4.95
C LEU A 142 -11.37 -13.30 -3.87
N ASP A 143 -12.31 -14.01 -3.27
CA ASP A 143 -12.03 -15.00 -2.22
C ASP A 143 -11.18 -16.16 -2.78
N ASP A 144 -11.45 -16.61 -4.00
CA ASP A 144 -10.68 -17.63 -4.74
C ASP A 144 -9.25 -17.18 -5.04
N LEU A 145 -9.05 -15.86 -5.25
CA LEU A 145 -7.73 -15.25 -5.41
C LEU A 145 -7.02 -15.01 -4.06
N LEU A 146 -7.62 -15.43 -2.94
CA LEU A 146 -7.14 -15.21 -1.58
C LEU A 146 -7.02 -13.73 -1.18
N ILE A 147 -7.77 -12.85 -1.84
CA ILE A 147 -7.77 -11.40 -1.60
C ILE A 147 -8.81 -11.07 -0.52
N ARG A 148 -8.35 -10.82 0.71
CA ARG A 148 -9.22 -10.67 1.91
C ARG A 148 -9.31 -9.27 2.49
N ASN A 149 -8.43 -8.38 2.03
CA ASN A 149 -8.31 -6.98 2.47
C ASN A 149 -9.36 -6.06 1.84
N ILE A 150 -10.08 -6.52 0.82
CA ILE A 150 -11.19 -5.81 0.21
C ILE A 150 -12.46 -6.66 0.20
N LYS A 151 -13.60 -5.99 0.17
CA LYS A 151 -14.91 -6.61 0.03
C LYS A 151 -15.71 -5.86 -1.03
N ILE A 152 -16.33 -6.59 -1.95
CA ILE A 152 -17.28 -6.01 -2.92
C ILE A 152 -18.57 -5.63 -2.19
N SER A 153 -19.07 -4.43 -2.45
CA SER A 153 -20.25 -3.87 -1.79
C SER A 153 -21.00 -2.92 -2.71
N LYS A 154 -22.30 -2.70 -2.45
CA LYS A 154 -23.13 -1.77 -3.23
C LYS A 154 -22.70 -0.30 -3.11
N SER A 155 -21.98 0.02 -2.05
CA SER A 155 -21.43 1.34 -1.75
C SER A 155 -19.95 1.22 -1.44
N GLY A 156 -19.23 2.33 -1.52
CA GLY A 156 -17.78 2.36 -1.29
C GLY A 156 -17.06 3.09 -2.40
N LEU A 157 -15.77 2.76 -2.54
CA LEU A 157 -14.90 3.31 -3.57
C LEU A 157 -15.06 2.56 -4.88
N ASP A 158 -14.84 3.25 -5.98
CA ASP A 158 -14.97 2.65 -7.32
C ASP A 158 -13.90 1.58 -7.57
N PHE A 159 -14.32 0.50 -8.21
CA PHE A 159 -13.51 -0.64 -8.63
C PHE A 159 -13.68 -0.88 -10.13
N VAL A 160 -13.02 -1.91 -10.66
CA VAL A 160 -13.14 -2.27 -12.08
C VAL A 160 -14.55 -2.75 -12.44
N TYR A 161 -14.93 -2.56 -13.71
CA TYR A 161 -16.26 -2.86 -14.25
C TYR A 161 -17.41 -2.10 -13.57
N ASN A 162 -17.16 -0.94 -12.98
CA ASN A 162 -18.13 -0.17 -12.16
C ASN A 162 -18.61 -0.88 -10.89
N LEU A 163 -17.90 -1.92 -10.46
CA LEU A 163 -18.09 -2.48 -9.13
C LEU A 163 -17.63 -1.47 -8.07
N LYS A 164 -18.05 -1.68 -6.83
CA LYS A 164 -17.58 -0.90 -5.68
C LYS A 164 -17.01 -1.80 -4.60
N TYR A 165 -16.03 -1.28 -3.87
CA TYR A 165 -15.36 -2.01 -2.80
C TYR A 165 -15.25 -1.19 -1.53
N THR A 166 -15.12 -1.93 -0.41
CA THR A 166 -14.77 -1.40 0.90
C THR A 166 -13.52 -2.11 1.40
N PHE A 167 -12.63 -1.37 2.05
CA PHE A 167 -11.48 -1.97 2.73
C PHE A 167 -11.93 -2.68 3.99
N LYS A 168 -11.47 -3.91 4.14
CA LYS A 168 -11.56 -4.66 5.37
C LYS A 168 -10.22 -4.51 6.08
N SER A 169 -10.10 -3.50 6.95
CA SER A 169 -8.89 -3.26 7.72
C SER A 169 -8.51 -4.52 8.49
N THR A 170 -7.37 -5.11 8.16
CA THR A 170 -6.79 -6.23 8.89
C THR A 170 -5.75 -5.74 9.89
N VAL A 171 -5.43 -6.59 10.88
CA VAL A 171 -4.38 -6.31 11.88
C VAL A 171 -3.03 -6.00 11.22
N ILE A 172 -2.77 -6.58 10.04
CA ILE A 172 -1.56 -6.34 9.25
C ILE A 172 -1.55 -4.90 8.69
N ASP A 173 -2.68 -4.40 8.20
CA ASP A 173 -2.78 -3.03 7.69
C ASP A 173 -2.52 -2.01 8.80
N PHE A 174 -3.07 -2.25 10.00
CA PHE A 174 -2.81 -1.41 11.18
C PHE A 174 -1.34 -1.45 11.61
N SER A 175 -0.65 -2.59 11.43
CA SER A 175 0.76 -2.73 11.80
C SER A 175 1.69 -1.82 10.99
N ILE A 176 1.34 -1.52 9.73
CA ILE A 176 2.11 -0.59 8.89
C ILE A 176 2.01 0.83 9.41
N PHE A 177 0.80 1.25 9.81
CA PHE A 177 0.60 2.55 10.43
C PHE A 177 1.40 2.67 11.73
N ILE A 178 1.29 1.69 12.63
CA ILE A 178 2.04 1.67 13.89
C ILE A 178 3.55 1.61 13.67
N GLY A 179 4.02 0.82 12.70
CA GLY A 179 5.43 0.73 12.33
C GLY A 179 5.99 2.07 11.85
N SER A 180 5.25 2.76 10.98
CA SER A 180 5.64 4.09 10.50
C SER A 180 5.73 5.12 11.63
N LEU A 181 4.78 5.07 12.57
CA LEU A 181 4.75 5.93 13.75
C LEU A 181 5.93 5.64 14.68
N ALA A 182 6.21 4.36 14.95
CA ALA A 182 7.31 3.93 15.79
C ALA A 182 8.67 4.39 15.25
N ILE A 183 8.90 4.25 13.93
CA ILE A 183 10.12 4.75 13.28
C ILE A 183 10.24 6.26 13.45
N GLY A 184 9.15 7.00 13.23
CA GLY A 184 9.13 8.45 13.44
C GLY A 184 9.51 8.85 14.87
N LEU A 185 8.94 8.16 15.87
CA LEU A 185 9.26 8.40 17.29
C LEU A 185 10.72 8.08 17.62
N ILE A 186 11.27 6.98 17.10
CA ILE A 186 12.67 6.61 17.29
C ILE A 186 13.59 7.71 16.75
N LEU A 187 13.30 8.27 15.57
CA LEU A 187 14.09 9.36 15.00
C LEU A 187 14.07 10.63 15.87
N VAL A 188 12.92 10.96 16.48
CA VAL A 188 12.80 12.10 17.40
C VAL A 188 13.60 11.85 18.68
N ILE A 189 13.49 10.67 19.28
CA ILE A 189 14.25 10.31 20.48
C ILE A 189 15.75 10.39 20.19
N LEU A 190 16.20 9.85 19.05
CA LEU A 190 17.60 9.91 18.64
C LEU A 190 18.08 11.35 18.48
N TYR A 191 17.29 12.22 17.84
CA TYR A 191 17.60 13.64 17.71
C TYR A 191 17.71 14.35 19.07
N LEU A 192 16.80 14.07 20.01
CA LEU A 192 16.85 14.63 21.37
C LEU A 192 18.10 14.17 22.13
N LEU A 193 18.48 12.90 22.04
CA LEU A 193 19.70 12.38 22.67
C LEU A 193 20.95 13.04 22.10
N LEU A 194 21.05 13.19 20.78
CA LEU A 194 22.20 13.83 20.13
C LEU A 194 22.33 15.30 20.54
N THR A 195 21.23 16.04 20.57
CA THR A 195 21.21 17.45 20.99
C THR A 195 21.57 17.61 22.47
N GLU A 196 21.12 16.70 23.33
CA GLU A 196 21.49 16.74 24.75
C GLU A 196 22.98 16.42 24.96
N ILE A 197 23.54 15.45 24.23
CA ILE A 197 24.98 15.15 24.28
C ILE A 197 25.80 16.36 23.82
N GLN A 198 25.40 17.03 22.73
CA GLN A 198 26.07 18.23 22.25
C GLN A 198 26.00 19.36 23.29
N THR A 199 24.83 19.59 23.87
CA THR A 199 24.64 20.62 24.90
C THR A 199 25.53 20.35 26.12
N ARG A 200 25.57 19.09 26.59
CA ARG A 200 26.46 18.70 27.71
C ARG A 200 27.94 18.89 27.39
N ARG A 201 28.36 18.62 26.15
CA ARG A 201 29.75 18.88 25.71
C ARG A 201 30.05 20.37 25.76
N THR A 202 29.17 21.21 25.20
CA THR A 202 29.33 22.67 25.23
C THR A 202 29.38 23.20 26.66
N GLU A 203 28.47 22.76 27.54
CA GLU A 203 28.49 23.13 28.95
C GLU A 203 29.79 22.69 29.66
N SER A 204 30.32 21.50 29.35
CA SER A 204 31.59 21.06 29.92
C SER A 204 32.76 21.92 29.44
N THR A 205 32.79 22.30 28.16
CA THR A 205 33.86 23.16 27.62
C THR A 205 33.77 24.56 28.20
N GLU A 206 32.56 25.10 28.40
CA GLU A 206 32.36 26.39 29.05
C GLU A 206 32.81 26.36 30.52
N LYS A 207 32.48 25.30 31.26
CA LYS A 207 32.95 25.13 32.65
C LYS A 207 34.47 25.06 32.74
N LEU A 208 35.12 24.27 31.87
CA LEU A 208 36.57 24.16 31.82
C LEU A 208 37.22 25.51 31.45
N ALA A 209 36.62 26.26 30.52
CA ALA A 209 37.09 27.59 30.15
C ALA A 209 36.98 28.58 31.32
N LEU A 210 35.86 28.58 32.03
CA LEU A 210 35.66 29.42 33.21
C LEU A 210 36.63 29.09 34.34
N GLU A 211 36.86 27.81 34.61
CA GLU A 211 37.84 27.36 35.61
C GLU A 211 39.26 27.79 35.23
N ALA A 212 39.65 27.63 33.97
CA ALA A 212 40.94 28.08 33.47
C ALA A 212 41.13 29.61 33.60
N ILE A 213 40.09 30.39 33.30
CA ILE A 213 40.12 31.85 33.45
C ILE A 213 40.23 32.24 34.94
N ALA A 214 39.47 31.57 35.82
CA ALA A 214 39.53 31.81 37.25
C ALA A 214 40.93 31.52 37.84
N ASP A 215 41.53 30.38 37.47
CA ASP A 215 42.89 29.99 37.86
C ASP A 215 43.95 31.00 37.40
N LEU A 216 43.87 31.43 36.14
CA LEU A 216 44.77 32.42 35.57
C LEU A 216 44.65 33.75 36.30
N THR A 217 43.42 34.20 36.57
CA THR A 217 43.14 35.45 37.29
C THR A 217 43.69 35.38 38.72
N GLN A 218 43.50 34.25 39.41
CA GLN A 218 44.04 34.05 40.76
C GLN A 218 45.57 34.00 40.77
N SER A 219 46.19 33.42 39.76
CA SER A 219 47.66 33.35 39.62
C SER A 219 48.28 34.72 39.37
N LEU A 220 47.63 35.56 38.56
CA LEU A 220 48.01 36.96 38.34
C LEU A 220 47.87 37.79 39.62
N LEU A 221 46.77 37.63 40.35
CA LEU A 221 46.52 38.33 41.62
C LEU A 221 47.52 37.94 42.72
N LYS A 222 48.08 36.72 42.68
CA LYS A 222 49.13 36.25 43.59
C LYS A 222 50.54 36.75 43.24
N GLY A 223 50.68 37.59 42.21
CA GLY A 223 51.95 38.22 41.86
C GLY A 223 52.91 37.32 41.08
N VAL A 224 52.41 36.26 40.42
CA VAL A 224 53.19 35.54 39.41
C VAL A 224 53.29 36.45 38.19
N LEU A 225 54.34 37.27 38.14
CA LEU A 225 54.61 38.20 37.05
C LEU A 225 54.87 37.43 35.76
N GLU A 226 54.13 37.81 34.73
CA GLU A 226 54.04 37.25 33.38
C GLU A 226 53.18 35.98 33.24
N PRO A 227 52.03 36.05 32.55
CA PRO A 227 51.42 34.84 32.04
C PRO A 227 52.39 34.27 31.02
N THR A 228 53.18 33.27 31.41
CA THR A 228 54.06 32.58 30.46
C THR A 228 53.15 32.13 29.32
N TYR A 229 53.46 32.48 28.08
CA TYR A 229 52.68 32.09 26.89
C TYR A 229 52.36 30.58 26.88
N GLN A 230 53.25 29.79 27.49
CA GLN A 230 53.10 28.36 27.76
C GLN A 230 51.91 28.02 28.68
N LEU A 231 51.63 28.81 29.72
CA LEU A 231 50.49 28.62 30.62
C LEU A 231 49.17 28.91 29.90
N LEU A 232 49.13 29.95 29.06
CA LEU A 232 47.98 30.26 28.21
C LEU A 232 47.73 29.15 27.18
N LEU A 233 48.79 28.66 26.52
CA LEU A 233 48.72 27.52 25.59
C LEU A 233 48.27 26.24 26.30
N GLN A 234 48.79 25.95 27.49
CA GLN A 234 48.44 24.75 28.25
C GLN A 234 46.95 24.76 28.63
N LYS A 235 46.43 25.89 29.11
CA LYS A 235 45.01 26.03 29.45
C LYS A 235 44.12 26.03 28.20
N ALA A 236 44.55 26.64 27.09
CA ALA A 236 43.84 26.58 25.81
C ALA A 236 43.73 25.14 25.25
N VAL A 237 44.80 24.35 25.36
CA VAL A 237 44.82 22.93 24.97
C VAL A 237 43.92 22.07 25.87
N GLN A 238 43.78 22.41 27.16
CA GLN A 238 42.86 21.70 28.07
C GLN A 238 41.37 21.95 27.75
N ILE A 239 41.03 23.12 27.21
CA ILE A 239 39.64 23.51 26.91
C ILE A 239 39.15 22.91 25.58
N ILE A 240 40.04 22.72 24.60
CA ILE A 240 39.70 22.23 23.25
C ILE A 240 40.08 20.75 23.12
N PRO A 241 39.11 19.82 23.13
CA PRO A 241 39.39 18.40 22.96
C PRO A 241 40.02 18.13 21.59
N GLY A 242 41.24 17.58 21.56
CA GLY A 242 41.97 17.27 20.32
C GLY A 242 42.93 18.36 19.84
N ALA A 243 43.04 19.50 20.54
CA ALA A 243 44.08 20.49 20.24
C ALA A 243 45.46 19.95 20.67
N GLN A 244 46.42 19.90 19.73
CA GLN A 244 47.83 19.71 20.05
C GLN A 244 48.53 21.07 20.08
N ALA A 245 49.51 21.23 20.97
CA ALA A 245 50.19 22.50 21.25
C ALA A 245 50.85 23.18 20.02
N GLY A 246 50.97 22.49 18.88
CA GLY A 246 51.46 23.04 17.61
C GLY A 246 50.38 23.54 16.62
N SER A 247 49.09 23.48 16.96
CA SER A 247 47.98 23.86 16.06
C SER A 247 47.43 25.27 16.30
N VAL A 248 48.00 26.04 17.22
CA VAL A 248 47.53 27.39 17.61
C VAL A 248 48.52 28.48 17.14
N LEU A 249 49.35 28.17 16.15
CA LEU A 249 50.23 29.11 15.44
C LEU A 249 49.67 29.42 14.06
#